data_AF-A0A538PQU9-F1
#
_entry.id   AF-A0A538PQU9-F1
#
_cell.length_a   1.000
_cell.length_b   1.000
_cell.length_c   1.000
_cell.angle_alpha   90.00
_cell.angle_beta   90.00
_cell.angle_gamma   90.00
#
_symmetry.space_group_name_H-M   'P 1'
#
loop_
_entity.id
_entity.type
_entity.pdbx_description
1 polymer ?
#
loop_
_entity_poly.entity_id
_entity_poly.type
_entity_poly.pdbx_seq_one_letter_code
_entity_poly.pdbx_strand_id
1 'polypeptide(L)'
;QFGMPEVKLGLPSVVEAALLPSLIGWGRTRQILMTGETFGAAEALAWGLIEEAHPPALLFAAVEDLLDKLLAAEPRAVQLQKALIQAWEEAPISRAITAGVDAFETHGPPMSPPMPWRGSSPRTARPRETPRQSRGPDQQALAVSSSVQGDAG
;
A
#
# COMPACT_ATOMS: atom_id res chain seq x y z
N GLN A 1 10.19 -12.70 -0.41
CA GLN A 1 11.60 -13.03 -0.67
C GLN A 1 11.94 -12.39 -2.01
N PHE A 2 13.09 -11.75 -2.10
CA PHE A 2 13.56 -11.01 -3.28
C PHE A 2 14.90 -11.59 -3.72
N GLY A 3 15.32 -11.37 -4.97
CA GLY A 3 16.62 -11.79 -5.48
C GLY A 3 16.66 -11.77 -7.01
N MET A 4 17.87 -11.94 -7.56
CA MET A 4 18.15 -12.02 -9.00
C MET A 4 19.02 -13.27 -9.26
N PRO A 5 18.43 -14.47 -9.32
CA PRO A 5 19.19 -15.72 -9.35
C PRO A 5 19.73 -16.10 -10.74
N GLU A 6 19.67 -15.21 -11.75
CA GLU A 6 20.02 -15.51 -13.14
C GLU A 6 21.45 -16.04 -13.29
N VAL A 7 22.41 -15.50 -12.51
CA VAL A 7 23.80 -15.94 -12.54
C VAL A 7 23.98 -17.39 -12.07
N LYS A 8 23.08 -17.89 -11.21
CA LYS A 8 23.07 -19.31 -10.81
C LYS A 8 22.63 -20.23 -11.95
N LEU A 9 21.96 -19.67 -12.96
CA LEU A 9 21.55 -20.35 -14.19
C LEU A 9 22.53 -20.08 -15.36
N GLY A 10 23.64 -19.37 -15.11
CA GLY A 10 24.60 -18.99 -16.15
C GLY A 10 24.12 -17.86 -17.07
N LEU A 11 23.13 -17.07 -16.63
CA LEU A 11 22.54 -15.97 -17.39
C LEU A 11 22.84 -14.62 -16.73
N PRO A 12 23.10 -13.55 -17.51
CA PRO A 12 23.16 -12.20 -16.96
C PRO A 12 21.74 -11.66 -16.69
N SER A 13 21.58 -10.91 -15.60
CA SER A 13 20.35 -10.14 -15.36
C SER A 13 20.30 -8.92 -16.30
N VAL A 14 19.13 -8.62 -16.87
CA VAL A 14 19.00 -7.67 -18.00
C VAL A 14 18.34 -6.33 -17.63
N VAL A 15 17.00 -6.26 -17.65
CA VAL A 15 16.27 -4.98 -17.63
C VAL A 15 16.06 -4.50 -16.20
N GLU A 16 15.51 -5.35 -15.33
CA GLU A 16 15.15 -4.97 -13.95
C GLU A 16 16.39 -4.73 -13.06
N ALA A 17 17.48 -5.45 -13.33
CA ALA A 17 18.75 -5.30 -12.62
C ALA A 17 19.36 -3.89 -12.77
N ALA A 18 19.07 -3.20 -13.88
CA ALA A 18 19.57 -1.86 -14.14
C ALA A 18 18.99 -0.81 -13.19
N LEU A 19 17.84 -1.10 -12.55
CA LEU A 19 17.18 -0.20 -11.59
C LEU A 19 17.73 -0.35 -10.17
N LEU A 20 18.32 -1.50 -9.83
CA LEU A 20 18.80 -1.76 -8.47
C LEU A 20 19.81 -0.71 -7.95
N PRO A 21 20.78 -0.20 -8.73
CA PRO A 21 21.71 0.81 -8.23
C PRO A 21 21.04 2.09 -7.70
N SER A 22 19.96 2.55 -8.34
CA SER A 22 19.25 3.75 -7.89
C SER A 22 18.36 3.47 -6.68
N LEU A 23 17.88 2.23 -6.52
CA LEU A 23 17.00 1.82 -5.42
C LEU A 23 17.78 1.44 -4.16
N ILE A 24 18.80 0.58 -4.28
CA ILE A 24 19.49 -0.05 -3.13
C ILE A 24 20.99 0.26 -3.06
N GLY A 25 21.50 1.06 -4.00
CA GLY A 25 22.90 1.47 -4.08
C GLY A 25 23.82 0.43 -4.73
N TRP A 26 24.88 0.93 -5.35
CA TRP A 26 25.82 0.13 -6.15
C TRP A 26 26.53 -1.01 -5.40
N GLY A 27 26.77 -0.88 -4.09
CA GLY A 27 27.43 -1.92 -3.30
C GLY A 27 26.59 -3.20 -3.22
N ARG A 28 25.33 -3.06 -2.79
CA ARG A 28 24.39 -4.17 -2.66
C ARG A 28 24.00 -4.74 -4.02
N THR A 29 23.78 -3.88 -5.02
CA THR A 29 23.50 -4.34 -6.38
C THR A 29 24.55 -5.31 -6.89
N ARG A 30 25.85 -4.98 -6.74
CA ARG A 30 26.91 -5.89 -7.17
C ARG A 30 26.89 -7.22 -6.43
N GLN A 31 26.68 -7.19 -5.12
CA GLN A 31 26.57 -8.42 -4.33
C GLN A 31 25.44 -9.32 -4.85
N ILE A 32 24.22 -8.78 -4.98
CA ILE A 32 23.04 -9.57 -5.39
C ILE A 32 23.22 -10.11 -6.82
N LEU A 33 23.63 -9.25 -7.76
CA LEU A 33 23.76 -9.65 -9.17
C LEU A 33 24.91 -10.64 -9.41
N MET A 34 25.97 -10.63 -8.60
CA MET A 34 27.09 -11.56 -8.75
C MET A 34 26.91 -12.87 -8.00
N THR A 35 26.16 -12.87 -6.89
CA THR A 35 25.96 -14.06 -6.05
C THR A 35 24.64 -14.79 -6.35
N GLY A 36 23.65 -14.07 -6.87
CA GLY A 36 22.28 -14.56 -7.00
C GLY A 36 21.61 -14.88 -5.66
N GLU A 37 22.10 -14.29 -4.56
CA GLU A 37 21.51 -14.46 -3.23
C GLU A 37 20.11 -13.84 -3.13
N THR A 38 19.27 -14.45 -2.31
CA THR A 38 17.93 -13.97 -1.99
C THR A 38 17.92 -13.28 -0.64
N PHE A 39 17.07 -12.27 -0.49
CA PHE A 39 16.94 -11.47 0.72
C PHE A 39 15.47 -11.26 1.13
N GLY A 40 15.29 -10.92 2.40
CA GLY A 40 13.99 -10.78 3.04
C GLY A 40 13.32 -9.41 2.88
N ALA A 41 12.08 -9.29 3.35
CA ALA A 41 11.35 -8.02 3.35
C ALA A 41 11.97 -6.98 4.29
N ALA A 42 12.53 -7.39 5.43
CA ALA A 42 13.20 -6.48 6.35
C ALA A 42 14.44 -5.82 5.71
N GLU A 43 15.22 -6.60 4.95
CA GLU A 43 16.36 -6.11 4.19
C GLU A 43 15.90 -5.20 3.05
N ALA A 44 14.90 -5.63 2.27
CA ALA A 44 14.33 -4.84 1.19
C ALA A 44 13.86 -3.45 1.69
N LEU A 45 13.21 -3.39 2.85
CA LEU A 45 12.77 -2.13 3.48
C LEU A 45 13.97 -1.29 3.92
N ALA A 46 14.94 -1.90 4.62
CA ALA A 46 16.14 -1.20 5.09
C ALA A 46 17.02 -0.67 3.94
N TRP A 47 16.89 -1.26 2.75
CA TRP A 47 17.67 -0.87 1.57
C TRP A 47 16.95 0.15 0.69
N GLY A 48 15.66 0.41 0.91
CA GLY A 48 14.85 1.30 0.07
C GLY A 48 14.30 0.63 -1.20
N LEU A 49 14.26 -0.71 -1.25
CA LEU A 49 13.62 -1.42 -2.37
C LEU A 49 12.09 -1.43 -2.26
N ILE A 50 11.57 -1.42 -1.04
CA ILE A 50 10.14 -1.32 -0.73
C ILE A 50 9.93 -0.22 0.29
N GLU A 51 8.79 0.46 0.22
CA GLU A 51 8.46 1.58 1.10
C GLU A 51 7.87 1.13 2.43
N GLU A 52 7.09 0.05 2.42
CA GLU A 52 6.40 -0.46 3.61
C GLU A 52 6.36 -2.01 3.62
N ALA A 53 6.41 -2.59 4.81
CA ALA A 53 6.25 -4.04 5.03
C ALA A 53 5.25 -4.30 6.15
N HIS A 54 4.21 -5.08 5.85
CA HIS A 54 3.09 -5.34 6.77
C HIS A 54 2.87 -6.84 7.00
N PRO A 55 2.40 -7.25 8.19
CA PRO A 55 1.85 -8.59 8.37
C PRO A 55 0.72 -8.87 7.36
N PRO A 56 0.54 -10.13 6.90
CA PRO A 56 -0.47 -10.46 5.90
C PRO A 56 -1.89 -9.98 6.26
N ALA A 57 -2.25 -10.04 7.54
CA ALA A 57 -3.56 -9.60 8.04
C ALA A 57 -3.81 -8.08 7.92
N LEU A 58 -2.76 -7.27 7.76
CA LEU A 58 -2.85 -5.80 7.67
C LEU A 58 -2.60 -5.28 6.25
N LEU A 59 -2.18 -6.13 5.32
CA LEU A 59 -1.81 -5.71 3.97
C LEU A 59 -2.95 -4.98 3.24
N PHE A 60 -4.17 -5.51 3.28
CA PHE A 60 -5.32 -4.86 2.65
C PHE A 60 -5.62 -3.50 3.27
N ALA A 61 -5.54 -3.38 4.60
CA ALA A 61 -5.78 -2.11 5.26
C ALA A 61 -4.74 -1.04 4.88
N ALA A 62 -3.48 -1.44 4.73
CA ALA A 62 -2.42 -0.53 4.27
C ALA A 62 -2.62 -0.09 2.80
N VAL A 63 -3.04 -1.03 1.93
CA VAL A 63 -3.37 -0.70 0.53
C VAL A 63 -4.54 0.26 0.45
N GLU A 64 -5.62 0.04 1.19
CA GLU A 64 -6.77 0.95 1.24
C GLU A 64 -6.39 2.35 1.73
N ASP A 65 -5.53 2.46 2.75
CA ASP A 65 -5.04 3.76 3.24
C ASP A 65 -4.20 4.50 2.18
N LEU A 66 -3.38 3.76 1.40
CA LEU A 66 -2.65 4.35 0.28
C LEU A 66 -3.59 4.80 -0.85
N LEU A 67 -4.59 3.98 -1.19
CA LEU A 67 -5.59 4.32 -2.21
C LEU A 67 -6.41 5.54 -1.79
N ASP A 68 -6.83 5.63 -0.53
CA ASP A 68 -7.55 6.79 0.01
C ASP A 68 -6.75 8.09 -0.17
N LYS A 69 -5.41 8.05 0.00
CA LYS A 69 -4.53 9.21 -0.22
C LYS A 69 -4.47 9.59 -1.69
N LEU A 70 -4.34 8.61 -2.59
CA LEU A 70 -4.27 8.85 -4.03
C LEU A 70 -5.60 9.34 -4.60
N LEU A 71 -6.73 8.76 -4.15
CA LEU A 71 -8.08 9.12 -4.59
C LEU A 71 -8.56 10.46 -4.03
N ALA A 72 -7.93 10.96 -2.97
CA ALA A 72 -8.19 12.32 -2.48
C ALA A 72 -7.59 13.41 -3.39
N ALA A 73 -6.67 13.05 -4.29
CA ALA A 73 -6.06 13.98 -5.24
C ALA A 73 -6.90 14.09 -6.53
N GLU A 74 -6.77 15.21 -7.23
CA GLU A 74 -7.42 15.42 -8.52
C GLU A 74 -6.78 14.50 -9.60
N PRO A 75 -7.57 13.74 -10.39
CA PRO A 75 -7.04 12.73 -11.29
C PRO A 75 -6.05 13.26 -12.34
N ARG A 76 -6.27 14.45 -12.91
CA ARG A 76 -5.37 15.05 -13.91
C ARG A 76 -4.05 15.47 -13.27
N ALA A 77 -4.06 15.98 -12.03
CA ALA A 77 -2.86 16.29 -11.27
C ALA A 77 -2.02 15.04 -11.01
N VAL A 78 -2.65 13.93 -10.60
CA VAL A 78 -1.95 12.63 -10.44
C VAL A 78 -1.37 12.14 -11.76
N GLN A 79 -2.12 12.26 -12.86
CA GLN A 79 -1.65 11.87 -14.19
C GLN A 79 -0.41 12.67 -14.63
N LEU A 80 -0.45 14.00 -14.50
CA LEU A 80 0.66 14.87 -14.83
C LEU A 80 1.86 14.62 -13.91
N GLN A 81 1.63 14.44 -12.61
CA GLN A 81 2.69 14.12 -11.65
C GLN A 81 3.40 12.81 -12.00
N LYS A 82 2.67 11.77 -12.42
CA LYS A 82 3.27 10.49 -12.85
C LYS A 82 4.13 10.65 -14.11
N ALA A 83 3.66 11.41 -15.09
CA ALA A 83 4.43 11.69 -16.31
C ALA A 83 5.71 12.49 -15.99
N LEU A 84 5.59 13.44 -15.06
CA LEU A 84 6.68 14.29 -14.63
C LEU A 84 7.77 13.50 -13.87
N ILE A 85 7.38 12.58 -12.99
CA ILE A 85 8.32 11.68 -12.29
C ILE A 85 9.14 10.85 -13.29
N GLN A 86 8.49 10.26 -14.30
CA GLN A 86 9.21 9.50 -15.34
C GLN A 86 10.21 10.38 -16.11
N ALA A 87 9.81 11.62 -16.42
CA ALA A 87 10.73 12.56 -17.06
C ALA A 87 11.91 12.92 -16.15
N TRP A 88 11.70 13.02 -14.84
CA TRP A 88 12.77 13.33 -13.87
C TRP A 88 13.77 12.19 -13.69
N GLU A 89 13.33 10.94 -13.79
CA GLU A 89 14.20 9.77 -13.65
C GLU A 89 15.25 9.68 -14.77
N GLU A 90 14.95 10.24 -15.95
CA GLU A 90 15.79 10.14 -17.14
C GLU A 90 16.52 11.46 -17.51
N ALA A 91 16.11 12.59 -16.92
CA ALA A 91 16.58 13.91 -17.33
C ALA A 91 17.60 14.55 -16.38
N PRO A 92 18.56 15.35 -16.90
CA PRO A 92 19.36 16.23 -16.08
C PRO A 92 18.47 17.19 -15.27
N ILE A 93 18.92 17.58 -14.07
CA ILE A 93 18.14 18.42 -13.15
C ILE A 93 17.58 19.70 -13.78
N SER A 94 18.34 20.35 -14.67
CA SER A 94 17.89 21.56 -15.37
C SER A 94 16.68 21.30 -16.27
N ARG A 95 16.66 20.17 -16.97
CA ARG A 95 15.53 19.73 -17.82
C ARG A 95 14.35 19.26 -16.97
N ALA A 96 14.62 18.56 -15.86
CA ALA A 96 13.60 18.15 -14.91
C ALA A 96 12.84 19.35 -14.32
N ILE A 97 13.56 20.43 -13.99
CA ILE A 97 12.97 21.69 -13.53
C ILE A 97 12.07 22.30 -14.60
N THR A 98 12.55 22.43 -15.85
CA THR A 98 11.75 22.98 -16.95
C THR A 98 10.48 22.16 -17.18
N ALA A 99 10.58 20.83 -17.23
CA ALA A 99 9.43 19.95 -17.38
C ALA A 99 8.38 20.14 -16.26
N GLY A 100 8.84 20.47 -15.04
CA GLY A 100 7.93 20.75 -13.92
C GLY A 100 7.17 22.06 -14.09
N VAL A 101 7.82 23.10 -14.60
CA VAL A 101 7.17 24.38 -14.94
C VAL A 101 6.13 24.16 -16.04
N ASP A 102 6.50 23.47 -17.12
CA ASP A 102 5.60 23.21 -18.24
C ASP A 102 4.37 22.39 -17.83
N ALA A 103 4.55 21.39 -16.95
CA ALA A 103 3.45 20.57 -16.42
C ALA A 103 2.49 21.39 -15.56
N PHE A 104 3.01 22.31 -14.74
CA PHE A 104 2.19 23.22 -13.93
C PHE A 104 1.37 24.16 -14.81
N GLU A 105 1.98 24.75 -15.85
CA GLU A 105 1.28 25.60 -16.82
C GLU A 105 0.21 24.81 -17.58
N THR A 106 0.53 23.58 -18.01
CA THR A 106 -0.38 22.69 -18.75
C THR A 106 -1.58 22.23 -17.91
N HIS A 107 -1.39 22.07 -16.60
CA HIS A 107 -2.50 21.74 -15.69
C HIS A 107 -3.53 22.87 -15.64
N GLY A 108 -3.07 24.12 -15.60
CA GLY A 108 -3.91 25.31 -15.38
C GLY A 108 -4.32 25.46 -13.90
N PRO A 109 -5.15 26.47 -13.56
CA PRO A 109 -5.63 26.64 -12.19
C PRO A 109 -6.48 25.42 -11.76
N PRO A 110 -6.47 25.05 -10.48
CA PRO A 110 -7.26 23.92 -10.01
C PRO A 110 -8.76 24.19 -10.24
N MET A 111 -9.49 23.19 -10.78
CA MET A 111 -10.92 23.29 -11.08
C MET A 111 -11.81 23.45 -9.83
N SER A 112 -11.25 23.24 -8.63
CA SER A 112 -11.87 23.52 -7.34
C SER A 112 -10.83 24.13 -6.40
N PRO A 113 -11.23 25.04 -5.49
CA PRO A 113 -10.29 25.60 -4.53
C PRO A 113 -9.64 24.48 -3.73
N PRO A 114 -8.33 24.58 -3.41
CA PRO A 114 -7.64 23.55 -2.67
C PRO A 114 -8.39 23.33 -1.35
N MET A 115 -8.76 22.07 -1.09
CA MET A 115 -9.29 21.70 0.23
C MET A 115 -8.29 22.18 1.29
N PRO A 116 -8.74 22.83 2.37
CA PRO A 116 -7.84 23.24 3.43
C PRO A 116 -7.09 22.01 3.91
N TRP A 117 -5.76 22.12 3.99
CA TRP A 117 -4.90 21.06 4.49
C TRP A 117 -5.39 20.63 5.88
N ARG A 118 -6.12 19.51 5.93
CA ARG A 118 -6.46 18.86 7.19
C ARG A 118 -5.25 18.05 7.58
N GLY A 119 -4.35 18.66 8.36
CA GLY A 119 -3.30 17.93 9.06
C GLY A 119 -3.90 16.68 9.73
N SER A 120 -3.09 15.62 9.80
CA SER A 120 -3.39 14.28 10.33
C SER A 120 -4.30 14.28 11.57
N SER A 121 -5.60 14.43 11.33
CA SER A 121 -6.62 14.08 12.31
C SER A 121 -6.69 12.56 12.25
N PRO A 122 -6.51 11.84 13.38
CA PRO A 122 -6.75 10.41 13.39
C PRO A 122 -8.17 10.21 12.87
N ARG A 123 -8.28 9.59 11.70
CA ARG A 123 -9.56 9.33 11.07
C ARG A 123 -10.29 8.41 12.03
N THR A 124 -11.32 8.93 12.70
CA THR A 124 -12.18 8.13 13.56
C THR A 124 -12.63 6.93 12.74
N ALA A 125 -12.25 5.74 13.19
CA ALA A 125 -12.59 4.49 12.53
C ALA A 125 -14.07 4.53 12.14
N ARG A 126 -14.37 4.23 10.87
CA ARG A 126 -15.76 3.99 10.47
C ARG A 126 -16.34 2.98 11.47
N PRO A 127 -17.52 3.23 12.06
CA PRO A 127 -18.11 2.27 12.98
C PRO A 127 -18.20 0.92 12.26
N ARG A 128 -17.51 -0.09 12.81
CA ARG A 128 -17.62 -1.47 12.33
C ARG A 128 -19.09 -1.81 12.34
N GLU A 129 -19.66 -2.08 11.18
CA GLU A 129 -20.97 -2.71 11.10
C GLU A 129 -20.90 -3.98 11.95
N THR A 130 -21.71 -4.00 13.01
CA THR A 130 -21.83 -5.16 13.90
C THR A 130 -22.15 -6.38 13.04
N PRO A 131 -21.38 -7.47 13.13
CA PRO A 131 -21.71 -8.69 12.40
C PRO A 131 -23.12 -9.11 12.80
N ARG A 132 -24.03 -9.13 11.83
CA ARG A 132 -25.38 -9.67 11.98
C ARG A 132 -25.21 -11.10 12.51
N GLN A 133 -25.58 -11.32 13.78
CA GLN A 133 -25.51 -12.64 14.40
C GLN A 133 -26.23 -13.65 13.50
N SER A 134 -25.48 -14.61 12.99
CA SER A 134 -26.01 -15.79 12.34
C SER A 134 -26.80 -16.58 13.40
N ARG A 135 -28.12 -16.65 13.24
CA ARG A 135 -28.92 -17.64 13.95
C ARG A 135 -28.53 -19.02 13.41
N GLY A 136 -27.72 -19.75 14.18
CA GLY A 136 -27.56 -21.20 14.03
C GLY A 136 -28.77 -21.94 14.61
N PRO A 137 -29.06 -23.17 14.13
CA PRO A 137 -30.33 -23.83 14.34
C PRO A 137 -30.38 -24.61 15.68
N ASP A 138 -31.60 -24.74 16.19
CA ASP A 138 -32.12 -25.78 17.09
C ASP A 138 -31.26 -26.25 18.28
N GLN A 139 -31.63 -25.78 19.47
CA GLN A 139 -31.72 -26.65 20.64
C GLN A 139 -33.09 -26.45 21.30
N GLN A 140 -33.99 -27.39 21.01
CA GLN A 140 -35.20 -27.62 21.77
C GLN A 140 -34.85 -28.20 23.14
N ALA A 141 -35.74 -27.89 24.09
CA ALA A 141 -36.35 -28.85 25.02
C ALA A 141 -36.05 -28.67 26.52
N LEU A 142 -37.17 -28.64 27.26
CA LEU A 142 -37.39 -29.23 28.58
C LEU A 142 -36.86 -28.46 29.81
N ALA A 143 -37.74 -27.64 30.39
CA ALA A 143 -38.02 -27.65 31.84
C ALA A 143 -39.26 -26.80 32.16
N VAL A 144 -40.45 -27.42 32.09
CA VAL A 144 -41.62 -26.92 32.84
C VAL A 144 -42.03 -28.01 33.82
N SER A 145 -41.69 -27.78 35.08
CA SER A 145 -42.20 -28.43 36.29
C SER A 145 -41.81 -27.47 37.41
N SER A 146 -42.61 -27.13 38.40
CA SER A 146 -43.96 -27.50 38.82
C SER A 146 -44.18 -26.61 40.04
N SER A 147 -45.22 -25.79 40.10
CA SER A 147 -45.58 -25.06 41.33
C SER A 147 -46.98 -24.49 41.22
N VAL A 148 -48.00 -25.31 41.50
CA VAL A 148 -49.20 -24.83 42.22
C VAL A 148 -49.68 -25.98 43.11
N GLN A 149 -49.56 -25.72 44.41
CA GLN A 149 -50.10 -26.48 45.51
C GLN A 149 -51.22 -25.63 46.13
N GLY A 150 -52.39 -26.23 46.39
CA GLY A 150 -53.37 -25.70 47.34
C GLY A 150 -54.80 -25.51 46.81
N ASP A 151 -55.70 -26.43 47.18
CA ASP A 151 -56.92 -26.22 48.01
C ASP A 151 -57.75 -27.52 47.93
N ALA A 152 -57.94 -28.32 48.98
CA ALA A 152 -58.75 -28.13 50.19
C ALA A 152 -60.27 -28.10 49.90
N GLY A 153 -60.98 -29.15 50.35
CA GLY A 153 -62.45 -29.22 50.37
C GLY A 153 -63.01 -30.54 49.90
#